data_AF-A0A3V5Z5K3-F1
#
_entry.id   AF-A0A3V5Z5K3-F1
#
_cell.length_a   1.000
_cell.length_b   1.000
_cell.length_c   1.000
_cell.angle_alpha   90.00
_cell.angle_beta   90.00
_cell.angle_gamma   90.00
#
_symmetry.space_group_name_H-M   'P 1'
#
loop_
_entity.id
_entity.type
_entity.pdbx_description
1 polymer ?
#
loop_
_entity_poly.entity_id
_entity_poly.type
_entity_poly.pdbx_seq_one_letter_code
_entity_poly.pdbx_strand_id
1 'polypeptide(L)'
;MIKDTVFFAPGVSGGSNASSLSSRHRRAAIILHEIYGINAHIQRAGHEWMTRGFDIYIPALFPHHTPFRYEQQEEAYRHFSANVGFDPAVVTTLLHDLRTQYETLIVVGYSVGATLAWLSAASGLCDGVICYYGSRIRQYLHLAPLCPALVIIARYEPAFDPLAMRQTLEKRPRVQCKMYDARHGFCDADSATFEAALSHQVMDDVSAFIRDITCANTSPDFQL
;
A
#
# COMPACT_ATOMS: atom_id res chain seq x y z
N MET A 1 -10.03 -10.93 -14.13
CA MET A 1 -8.83 -10.41 -14.80
C MET A 1 -8.89 -8.90 -14.74
N ILE A 2 -8.08 -8.27 -13.90
CA ILE A 2 -7.98 -6.81 -13.84
C ILE A 2 -7.43 -6.38 -15.19
N LYS A 3 -8.27 -5.75 -16.02
CA LYS A 3 -7.76 -4.96 -17.14
C LYS A 3 -7.05 -3.76 -16.50
N ASP A 4 -5.81 -3.51 -16.92
CA ASP A 4 -5.03 -2.31 -16.56
C ASP A 4 -4.25 -2.33 -15.22
N THR A 5 -3.71 -3.49 -14.81
CA THR A 5 -2.64 -3.51 -13.78
C THR A 5 -1.35 -2.96 -14.37
N VAL A 6 -0.83 -1.87 -13.82
CA VAL A 6 0.52 -1.40 -14.17
C VAL A 6 1.52 -2.30 -13.47
N PHE A 7 2.39 -2.93 -14.27
CA PHE A 7 3.45 -3.82 -13.79
C PHE A 7 4.80 -3.16 -14.02
N PHE A 8 5.60 -3.03 -12.95
CA PHE A 8 7.00 -2.67 -13.06
C PHE A 8 7.84 -3.89 -12.64
N ALA A 9 8.61 -4.41 -13.59
CA ALA A 9 9.69 -5.37 -13.36
C ALA A 9 10.93 -4.92 -14.16
N PRO A 10 12.14 -5.35 -13.78
CA PRO A 10 13.33 -4.84 -14.44
C PRO A 10 13.29 -5.36 -15.88
N GLY A 11 13.47 -4.49 -16.87
CA GLY A 11 13.65 -4.91 -18.26
C GLY A 11 12.40 -5.16 -19.12
N VAL A 12 11.24 -4.58 -18.80
CA VAL A 12 10.09 -4.58 -19.74
C VAL A 12 9.65 -3.15 -20.07
N SER A 13 10.37 -2.51 -21.00
CA SER A 13 9.77 -1.50 -21.88
C SER A 13 9.19 -2.23 -23.10
N GLY A 14 7.99 -1.82 -23.51
CA GLY A 14 7.15 -2.56 -24.48
C GLY A 14 7.86 -2.99 -25.76
N GLY A 15 7.52 -4.19 -26.23
CA GLY A 15 7.99 -4.75 -27.49
C GLY A 15 8.29 -6.24 -27.36
N SER A 16 7.52 -7.06 -28.07
CA SER A 16 7.72 -8.49 -28.22
C SER A 16 9.14 -8.84 -28.70
N ASN A 17 9.91 -9.53 -27.85
CA ASN A 17 10.76 -10.65 -28.25
C ASN A 17 11.23 -11.43 -27.01
N ALA A 18 11.03 -12.74 -27.06
CA ALA A 18 11.46 -13.67 -26.04
C ALA A 18 12.99 -13.79 -26.01
N SER A 19 13.67 -13.02 -25.15
CA SER A 19 14.98 -13.38 -24.56
C SER A 19 15.59 -12.25 -23.71
N SER A 20 14.85 -11.71 -22.74
CA SER A 20 15.50 -11.11 -21.55
C SER A 20 14.61 -11.38 -20.33
N LEU A 21 14.65 -12.62 -19.84
CA LEU A 21 14.23 -12.90 -18.47
C LEU A 21 15.22 -12.16 -17.55
N SER A 22 14.93 -10.88 -17.30
CA SER A 22 15.35 -10.22 -16.09
C SER A 22 15.05 -11.16 -14.92
N SER A 23 16.02 -11.38 -14.04
CA SER A 23 15.81 -12.20 -12.86
C SER A 23 14.74 -11.53 -12.01
N ARG A 24 13.51 -12.04 -12.11
CA ARG A 24 12.37 -11.69 -11.25
C ARG A 24 12.85 -11.60 -9.80
N HIS A 25 12.47 -10.53 -9.09
CA HIS A 25 12.81 -10.46 -7.67
C HIS A 25 12.10 -11.59 -6.91
N ARG A 26 12.68 -12.04 -5.80
CA ARG A 26 12.02 -13.01 -4.90
C ARG A 26 10.84 -12.39 -4.13
N ARG A 27 10.68 -11.07 -4.24
CA ARG A 27 9.75 -10.25 -3.45
C ARG A 27 8.88 -9.41 -4.38
N ALA A 28 7.63 -9.17 -3.99
CA ALA A 28 6.73 -8.27 -4.70
C ALA A 28 5.92 -7.38 -3.76
N ALA A 29 5.51 -6.23 -4.29
CA ALA A 29 4.64 -5.29 -3.61
C ALA A 29 3.41 -4.98 -4.48
N ILE A 30 2.23 -4.97 -3.84
CA ILE A 30 1.02 -4.40 -4.42
C ILE A 30 0.85 -3.00 -3.85
N ILE A 31 0.79 -1.98 -4.71
CA ILE A 31 0.62 -0.58 -4.30
C ILE A 31 -0.79 -0.12 -4.67
N LEU A 32 -1.56 0.30 -3.67
CA LEU A 32 -2.93 0.77 -3.80
C LEU A 32 -2.98 2.29 -3.69
N HIS A 33 -3.51 2.91 -4.73
CA HIS A 33 -3.55 4.36 -4.87
C HIS A 33 -4.61 5.04 -4.00
N GLU A 34 -4.48 6.36 -3.88
CA GLU A 34 -5.47 7.24 -3.24
C GLU A 34 -6.73 7.42 -4.12
N ILE A 35 -7.62 8.33 -3.76
CA ILE A 35 -8.84 8.61 -4.57
C ILE A 35 -8.54 9.15 -5.97
N TYR A 36 -7.30 9.60 -6.23
CA TYR A 36 -6.91 10.25 -7.48
C TYR A 36 -6.63 9.27 -8.63
N GLY A 37 -6.46 7.98 -8.34
CA GLY A 37 -6.00 7.01 -9.33
C GLY A 37 -4.47 6.88 -9.34
N ILE A 38 -3.93 6.24 -10.38
CA ILE A 38 -2.48 6.01 -10.54
C ILE A 38 -1.79 7.30 -11.05
N ASN A 39 -1.67 8.29 -10.16
CA ASN A 39 -1.02 9.58 -10.43
C ASN A 39 0.52 9.52 -10.30
N ALA A 40 1.19 10.67 -10.45
CA ALA A 40 2.65 10.77 -10.39
C ALA A 40 3.21 10.32 -9.02
N HIS A 41 2.52 10.61 -7.92
CA HIS A 41 2.88 10.12 -6.58
C HIS A 41 2.96 8.58 -6.53
N ILE A 42 1.92 7.90 -7.01
CA ILE A 42 1.86 6.44 -7.00
C ILE A 42 2.89 5.81 -7.94
N GLN A 43 3.16 6.45 -9.09
CA GLN A 43 4.22 5.99 -10.00
C GLN A 43 5.62 6.12 -9.38
N ARG A 44 5.88 7.21 -8.63
CA ARG A 44 7.15 7.39 -7.89
C ARG A 44 7.27 6.38 -6.75
N ALA A 45 6.19 6.14 -6.00
CA ALA A 45 6.16 5.09 -4.99
C ALA A 45 6.49 3.72 -5.59
N GLY A 46 5.91 3.39 -6.76
CA GLY A 46 6.26 2.18 -7.49
C GLY A 46 7.75 2.08 -7.83
N HIS A 47 8.33 3.15 -8.40
CA HIS A 47 9.77 3.16 -8.70
C HIS A 47 10.64 3.04 -7.44
N GLU A 48 10.24 3.63 -6.32
CA GLU A 48 10.99 3.52 -5.08
C GLU A 48 10.97 2.08 -4.51
N TRP A 49 9.82 1.41 -4.56
CA TRP A 49 9.74 0.01 -4.13
C TRP A 49 10.51 -0.91 -5.06
N MET A 50 10.51 -0.59 -6.35
CA MET A 50 11.29 -1.28 -7.36
C MET A 50 12.80 -1.22 -7.05
N THR A 51 13.34 -0.05 -6.70
CA THR A 51 14.77 0.08 -6.33
C THR A 51 15.13 -0.61 -5.02
N ARG A 52 14.14 -0.96 -4.19
CA ARG A 52 14.28 -1.78 -2.97
C ARG A 52 14.27 -3.29 -3.25
N GLY A 53 14.21 -3.71 -4.51
CA GLY A 53 14.27 -5.12 -4.91
C GLY A 53 12.94 -5.85 -4.85
N PHE A 54 11.84 -5.16 -5.16
CA PHE A 54 10.50 -5.72 -5.29
C PHE A 54 10.00 -5.61 -6.73
N ASP A 55 9.30 -6.63 -7.22
CA ASP A 55 8.45 -6.46 -8.40
C ASP A 55 7.14 -5.77 -8.00
N ILE A 56 6.66 -4.83 -8.81
CA ILE A 56 5.57 -3.94 -8.41
C ILE A 56 4.32 -4.16 -9.23
N TYR A 57 3.20 -4.29 -8.53
CA TYR A 57 1.86 -4.37 -9.09
C TYR A 57 1.02 -3.20 -8.59
N ILE A 58 0.50 -2.38 -9.51
CA ILE A 58 -0.38 -1.26 -9.16
C ILE A 58 -1.74 -1.50 -9.85
N PRO A 59 -2.69 -2.16 -9.18
CA PRO A 59 -4.02 -2.36 -9.73
C PRO A 59 -4.77 -1.01 -9.75
N ALA A 60 -5.36 -0.68 -10.90
CA ALA A 60 -6.31 0.41 -10.97
C ALA A 60 -7.58 0.02 -10.19
N LEU A 61 -7.90 0.76 -9.12
CA LEU A 61 -9.12 0.52 -8.33
C LEU A 61 -10.39 0.94 -9.09
N PHE A 62 -10.25 1.81 -10.09
CA PHE A 62 -11.30 2.19 -11.02
C PHE A 62 -10.70 2.45 -12.42
N PRO A 63 -11.46 2.24 -13.50
CA PRO A 63 -10.97 2.47 -14.86
C PRO A 63 -10.62 3.95 -15.06
N HIS A 64 -9.38 4.25 -15.45
CA HIS A 64 -9.04 5.62 -15.83
C HIS A 64 -7.92 5.73 -16.88
N HIS A 65 -8.19 6.49 -17.94
CA HIS A 65 -7.17 6.97 -18.88
C HIS A 65 -6.27 8.13 -18.38
N THR A 66 -6.61 8.88 -17.31
CA THR A 66 -5.91 10.10 -16.84
C THR A 66 -6.27 10.46 -15.38
N PRO A 67 -5.46 10.15 -14.35
CA PRO A 67 -5.78 10.38 -12.94
C PRO A 67 -6.43 11.74 -12.60
N PHE A 68 -7.32 11.77 -11.61
CA PHE A 68 -7.88 13.01 -11.10
C PHE A 68 -6.77 13.93 -10.58
N ARG A 69 -6.94 15.24 -10.77
CA ARG A 69 -6.05 16.25 -10.18
C ARG A 69 -6.40 16.48 -8.71
N TYR A 70 -5.45 16.99 -7.93
CA TYR A 70 -5.69 17.28 -6.50
C TYR A 70 -6.81 18.29 -6.28
N GLU A 71 -7.01 19.25 -7.18
CA GLU A 71 -8.11 20.21 -7.12
C GLU A 71 -9.49 19.55 -7.30
N GLN A 72 -9.54 18.34 -7.84
CA GLN A 72 -10.75 17.55 -8.04
C GLN A 72 -11.06 16.61 -6.86
N GLN A 73 -10.47 16.85 -5.67
CA GLN A 73 -10.62 15.99 -4.49
C GLN A 73 -12.08 15.56 -4.21
N GLU A 74 -13.04 16.48 -4.28
CA GLU A 74 -14.44 16.14 -4.04
C GLU A 74 -15.04 15.21 -5.11
N GLU A 75 -14.72 15.46 -6.39
CA GLU A 75 -15.15 14.62 -7.51
C GLU A 75 -14.54 13.23 -7.40
N ALA A 76 -13.23 13.15 -7.15
CA ALA A 76 -12.49 11.92 -6.93
C ALA A 76 -13.07 11.11 -5.76
N TYR A 77 -13.38 11.77 -4.63
CA TYR A 77 -13.98 11.11 -3.48
C TYR A 77 -15.39 10.60 -3.75
N ARG A 78 -16.23 11.40 -4.44
CA ARG A 78 -17.57 10.96 -4.88
C ARG A 78 -17.48 9.75 -5.82
N HIS A 79 -16.57 9.80 -6.79
CA HIS A 79 -16.35 8.70 -7.73
C HIS A 79 -15.94 7.42 -7.00
N PHE A 80 -14.93 7.50 -6.12
CA PHE A 80 -14.48 6.36 -5.32
C PHE A 80 -15.62 5.78 -4.47
N SER A 81 -16.37 6.62 -3.78
CA SER A 81 -17.44 6.19 -2.88
C SER A 81 -18.60 5.51 -3.63
N ALA A 82 -18.92 5.99 -4.83
CA ALA A 82 -20.04 5.48 -5.62
C ALA A 82 -19.71 4.21 -6.41
N ASN A 83 -18.47 4.05 -6.87
CA ASN A 83 -18.12 3.01 -7.85
C ASN A 83 -17.13 1.96 -7.32
N VAL A 84 -16.41 2.25 -6.23
CA VAL A 84 -15.31 1.40 -5.76
C VAL A 84 -15.58 0.91 -4.34
N GLY A 85 -15.74 1.83 -3.39
CA GLY A 85 -15.91 1.49 -1.98
C GLY A 85 -14.73 0.72 -1.39
N PHE A 86 -15.00 -0.06 -0.34
CA PHE A 86 -14.00 -0.79 0.43
C PHE A 86 -14.16 -2.31 0.32
N ASP A 87 -14.42 -2.81 -0.88
CA ASP A 87 -14.42 -4.25 -1.15
C ASP A 87 -12.97 -4.74 -1.45
N PRO A 88 -12.37 -5.59 -0.60
CA PRO A 88 -11.01 -6.07 -0.82
C PRO A 88 -10.90 -7.16 -1.91
N ALA A 89 -12.02 -7.67 -2.47
CA ALA A 89 -12.01 -8.84 -3.35
C ALA A 89 -11.04 -8.75 -4.53
N VAL A 90 -10.93 -7.57 -5.14
CA VAL A 90 -9.99 -7.32 -6.26
C VAL A 90 -8.54 -7.50 -5.81
N VAL A 91 -8.17 -6.94 -4.65
CA VAL A 91 -6.82 -7.04 -4.09
C VAL A 91 -6.54 -8.45 -3.60
N THR A 92 -7.51 -9.09 -2.95
CA THR A 92 -7.39 -10.48 -2.48
C THR A 92 -7.22 -11.47 -3.64
N THR A 93 -7.92 -11.25 -4.76
CA THR A 93 -7.73 -12.06 -5.98
C THR A 93 -6.32 -11.91 -6.51
N LEU A 94 -5.81 -10.68 -6.61
CA LEU A 94 -4.43 -10.43 -7.04
C LEU A 94 -3.40 -11.06 -6.08
N LEU A 95 -3.62 -10.94 -4.77
CA LEU A 95 -2.78 -11.61 -3.77
C LEU A 95 -2.75 -13.12 -3.97
N HIS A 96 -3.90 -13.75 -4.21
CA HIS A 96 -4.00 -15.18 -4.46
C HIS A 96 -3.21 -15.59 -5.70
N ASP A 97 -3.33 -14.84 -6.80
CA ASP A 97 -2.61 -15.12 -8.05
C ASP A 97 -1.09 -15.00 -7.88
N LEU A 98 -0.62 -14.08 -7.03
CA LEU A 98 0.80 -13.80 -6.83
C LEU A 98 1.46 -14.65 -5.73
N ARG A 99 0.69 -15.19 -4.78
CA ARG A 99 1.21 -15.81 -3.56
C ARG A 99 2.23 -16.92 -3.80
N THR A 100 1.98 -17.81 -4.77
CA THR A 100 2.86 -18.94 -5.06
C THR A 100 4.10 -18.56 -5.87
N GLN A 101 4.16 -17.31 -6.35
CA GLN A 101 5.21 -16.85 -7.24
C GLN A 101 6.27 -16.00 -6.52
N TYR A 102 6.05 -15.62 -5.26
CA TYR A 102 6.94 -14.77 -4.47
C TYR A 102 7.10 -15.29 -3.04
N GLU A 103 8.31 -15.15 -2.50
CA GLU A 103 8.62 -15.51 -1.11
C GLU A 103 8.15 -14.45 -0.13
N THR A 104 8.16 -13.19 -0.56
CA THR A 104 7.64 -12.07 0.22
C THR A 104 6.67 -11.27 -0.63
N LEU A 105 5.45 -11.10 -0.15
CA LEU A 105 4.41 -10.30 -0.78
C LEU A 105 3.91 -9.25 0.22
N ILE A 106 4.13 -7.97 -0.10
CA ILE A 106 3.72 -6.84 0.76
C ILE A 106 2.60 -6.07 0.07
N VAL A 107 1.61 -5.61 0.84
CA VAL A 107 0.60 -4.67 0.35
C VAL A 107 0.86 -3.29 0.95
N VAL A 108 0.89 -2.28 0.10
CA VAL A 108 1.07 -0.88 0.49
C VAL A 108 -0.15 -0.13 0.01
N GLY A 109 -0.73 0.71 0.86
CA GLY A 109 -1.86 1.52 0.47
C GLY A 109 -1.74 2.95 0.98
N TYR A 110 -2.23 3.88 0.18
CA TYR A 110 -2.30 5.31 0.49
C TYR A 110 -3.74 5.77 0.61
N SER A 111 -4.08 6.50 1.67
CA SER A 111 -5.43 7.02 1.92
C SER A 111 -6.50 5.91 1.86
N VAL A 112 -7.44 5.96 0.90
CA VAL A 112 -8.43 4.92 0.66
C VAL A 112 -7.79 3.55 0.34
N GLY A 113 -6.68 3.56 -0.39
CA GLY A 113 -5.87 2.38 -0.66
C GLY A 113 -5.31 1.75 0.61
N ALA A 114 -4.96 2.53 1.64
CA ALA A 114 -4.52 2.02 2.93
C ALA A 114 -5.62 1.23 3.65
N THR A 115 -6.87 1.68 3.51
CA THR A 115 -8.02 0.95 4.08
C THR A 115 -8.25 -0.36 3.34
N LEU A 116 -8.14 -0.37 2.01
CA LEU A 116 -8.22 -1.60 1.22
C LEU A 116 -7.07 -2.57 1.52
N ALA A 117 -5.85 -2.05 1.73
CA ALA A 117 -4.68 -2.84 2.11
C ALA A 117 -4.89 -3.51 3.48
N TRP A 118 -5.40 -2.76 4.47
CA TRP A 118 -5.76 -3.30 5.78
C TRP A 118 -6.77 -4.45 5.68
N LEU A 119 -7.83 -4.25 4.89
CA LEU A 119 -8.88 -5.24 4.69
C LEU A 119 -8.38 -6.49 3.94
N SER A 120 -7.58 -6.30 2.88
CA SER A 120 -7.05 -7.42 2.11
C SER A 120 -6.06 -8.26 2.92
N ALA A 121 -5.30 -7.65 3.84
CA ALA A 121 -4.36 -8.35 4.71
C ALA A 121 -5.03 -9.30 5.72
N ALA A 122 -6.34 -9.17 5.97
CA ALA A 122 -7.10 -10.14 6.76
C ALA A 122 -7.23 -11.51 6.06
N SER A 123 -6.96 -11.60 4.75
CA SER A 123 -6.93 -12.87 4.01
C SER A 123 -5.76 -13.79 4.37
N GLY A 124 -4.69 -13.25 4.98
CA GLY A 124 -3.46 -14.00 5.29
C GLY A 124 -2.58 -14.33 4.08
N LEU A 125 -2.83 -13.71 2.92
CA LEU A 125 -2.06 -13.96 1.68
C LEU A 125 -0.82 -13.08 1.53
N CYS A 126 -0.68 -12.00 2.32
CA CYS A 126 0.51 -11.15 2.32
C CYS A 126 1.36 -11.35 3.58
N ASP A 127 2.66 -11.11 3.46
CA ASP A 127 3.65 -11.21 4.55
C ASP A 127 3.77 -9.90 5.34
N GLY A 128 3.23 -8.80 4.81
CA GLY A 128 3.19 -7.52 5.49
C GLY A 128 2.25 -6.53 4.83
N VAL A 129 1.76 -5.57 5.62
CA VAL A 129 0.93 -4.48 5.12
C VAL A 129 1.41 -3.12 5.65
N ILE A 130 1.44 -2.11 4.77
CA ILE A 130 1.78 -0.73 5.12
C ILE A 130 0.63 0.19 4.74
N CYS A 131 0.10 0.92 5.72
CA CYS A 131 -1.07 1.76 5.59
C CYS A 131 -0.70 3.23 5.80
N TYR A 132 -0.61 4.01 4.74
CA TYR A 132 -0.37 5.45 4.79
C TYR A 132 -1.68 6.21 4.99
N TYR A 133 -1.81 6.86 6.15
CA TYR A 133 -2.91 7.78 6.52
C TYR A 133 -4.32 7.24 6.17
N GLY A 134 -4.54 5.94 6.41
CA GLY A 134 -5.79 5.25 6.09
C GLY A 134 -6.92 5.55 7.08
N SER A 135 -7.63 6.66 6.90
CA SER A 135 -8.62 7.13 7.87
C SER A 135 -9.71 6.07 8.15
N ARG A 136 -10.20 5.35 7.14
CA ARG A 136 -11.38 4.46 7.25
C ARG A 136 -11.09 3.14 7.97
N ILE A 137 -9.82 2.83 8.27
CA ILE A 137 -9.42 1.70 9.12
C ILE A 137 -10.14 1.72 10.47
N ARG A 138 -10.46 2.92 11.01
CA ARG A 138 -11.26 3.11 12.23
C ARG A 138 -12.62 2.38 12.24
N GLN A 139 -13.18 2.10 11.07
CA GLN A 139 -14.46 1.39 10.91
C GLN A 139 -14.29 -0.14 10.84
N TYR A 140 -13.06 -0.61 10.62
CA TYR A 140 -12.72 -2.01 10.36
C TYR A 140 -11.70 -2.55 11.35
N LEU A 141 -11.61 -1.96 12.54
CA LEU A 141 -10.65 -2.36 13.56
C LEU A 141 -10.77 -3.86 13.87
N HIS A 142 -11.98 -4.42 13.91
CA HIS A 142 -12.22 -5.85 14.17
C HIS A 142 -11.59 -6.79 13.13
N LEU A 143 -11.33 -6.32 11.91
CA LEU A 143 -10.67 -7.09 10.83
C LEU A 143 -9.17 -6.88 10.89
N ALA A 144 -8.51 -7.51 11.86
CA ALA A 144 -7.06 -7.41 12.00
C ALA A 144 -6.31 -8.12 10.85
N PRO A 145 -5.21 -7.53 10.33
CA PRO A 145 -4.27 -8.23 9.47
C PRO A 145 -3.74 -9.50 10.14
N LEU A 146 -3.59 -10.57 9.37
CA LEU A 146 -2.95 -11.81 9.84
C LEU A 146 -1.42 -11.75 9.70
N CYS A 147 -0.87 -10.68 9.14
CA CYS A 147 0.55 -10.40 9.00
C CYS A 147 0.97 -9.18 9.86
N PRO A 148 2.28 -8.93 10.02
CA PRO A 148 2.78 -7.63 10.48
C PRO A 148 2.15 -6.46 9.71
N ALA A 149 1.78 -5.40 10.43
CA ALA A 149 1.16 -4.22 9.86
C ALA A 149 1.83 -2.94 10.40
N LEU A 150 2.26 -2.07 9.50
CA LEU A 150 2.71 -0.71 9.81
C LEU A 150 1.63 0.29 9.42
N VAL A 151 1.06 0.99 10.41
CA VAL A 151 0.05 2.02 10.20
C VAL A 151 0.66 3.39 10.45
N ILE A 152 0.83 4.16 9.37
CA ILE A 152 1.35 5.53 9.39
C ILE A 152 0.15 6.47 9.54
N ILE A 153 0.12 7.23 10.62
CA ILE A 153 -1.03 8.03 11.04
C ILE A 153 -0.67 9.51 10.93
N ALA A 154 -1.47 10.26 10.18
CA ALA A 154 -1.50 11.71 10.25
C ALA A 154 -2.27 12.14 11.51
N ARG A 155 -1.65 12.91 12.41
CA ARG A 155 -2.28 13.36 13.66
C ARG A 155 -3.48 14.27 13.44
N TYR A 156 -3.45 15.08 12.38
CA TYR A 156 -4.46 16.11 12.15
C TYR A 156 -5.46 15.64 11.09
N GLU A 157 -6.58 15.10 11.56
CA GLU A 157 -7.72 14.64 10.75
C GLU A 157 -9.02 15.31 11.23
N PRO A 158 -9.70 16.11 10.40
CA PRO A 158 -10.94 16.77 10.82
C PRO A 158 -12.10 15.80 11.08
N ALA A 159 -12.06 14.62 10.46
CA ALA A 159 -13.20 13.71 10.40
C ALA A 159 -13.28 12.71 11.56
N PHE A 160 -12.22 12.55 12.37
CA PHE A 160 -12.17 11.61 13.49
C PHE A 160 -10.96 11.90 14.40
N ASP A 161 -10.88 11.25 15.56
CA ASP A 161 -9.71 11.28 16.44
C ASP A 161 -8.70 10.16 16.08
N PRO A 162 -7.52 10.48 15.51
CA PRO A 162 -6.51 9.47 15.18
C PRO A 162 -5.86 8.83 16.41
N LEU A 163 -5.85 9.50 17.56
CA LEU A 163 -5.27 8.96 18.79
C LEU A 163 -6.12 7.78 19.31
N ALA A 164 -7.44 7.92 19.32
CA ALA A 164 -8.34 6.83 19.67
C ALA A 164 -8.21 5.62 18.74
N MET A 165 -8.03 5.87 17.42
CA MET A 165 -7.77 4.81 16.45
C MET A 165 -6.44 4.09 16.77
N ARG A 166 -5.36 4.84 16.97
CA ARG A 166 -4.03 4.31 17.34
C ARG A 166 -4.09 3.42 18.58
N GLN A 167 -4.69 3.91 19.66
CA GLN A 167 -4.82 3.18 20.93
C GLN A 167 -5.58 1.86 20.78
N THR A 168 -6.54 1.81 19.84
CA THR A 168 -7.28 0.56 19.57
C THR A 168 -6.49 -0.38 18.67
N LEU A 169 -5.73 0.16 17.71
CA LEU A 169 -4.88 -0.62 16.81
C LEU A 169 -3.73 -1.31 17.53
N GLU A 170 -3.03 -0.60 18.41
CA GLU A 170 -1.86 -1.10 19.17
C GLU A 170 -2.19 -2.21 20.18
N LYS A 171 -3.47 -2.48 20.45
CA LYS A 171 -3.89 -3.66 21.21
C LYS A 171 -3.66 -4.96 20.44
N ARG A 172 -3.39 -4.89 19.12
CA ARG A 172 -3.12 -6.05 18.27
C ARG A 172 -1.60 -6.30 18.21
N PRO A 173 -1.12 -7.52 18.50
CA PRO A 173 0.31 -7.78 18.68
C PRO A 173 1.14 -7.62 17.40
N ARG A 174 0.52 -7.72 16.21
CA ARG A 174 1.21 -7.60 14.92
C ARG A 174 1.10 -6.19 14.32
N VAL A 175 0.48 -5.23 15.02
CA VAL A 175 0.20 -3.90 14.49
C VAL A 175 1.08 -2.87 15.17
N GLN A 176 1.95 -2.24 14.38
CA GLN A 176 2.75 -1.10 14.77
C GLN A 176 2.10 0.17 14.21
N CYS A 177 1.91 1.18 15.06
CA CYS A 177 1.46 2.50 14.62
C CYS A 177 2.59 3.53 14.75
N LYS A 178 2.75 4.37 13.73
CA LYS A 178 3.65 5.53 13.73
C LYS A 178 2.83 6.77 13.45
N MET A 179 2.72 7.67 14.41
CA MET A 179 1.91 8.88 14.30
C MET A 179 2.79 10.10 14.17
N TYR A 180 2.50 10.94 13.17
CA TYR A 180 3.30 12.13 12.83
C TYR A 180 2.43 13.39 12.95
N ASP A 181 3.07 14.49 13.33
CA ASP A 181 2.43 15.80 13.49
C ASP A 181 2.12 16.45 12.13
N ALA A 182 1.27 15.79 11.35
CA ALA A 182 1.02 16.11 9.94
C ALA A 182 -0.46 15.96 9.58
N ARG A 183 -0.83 16.51 8.43
CA ARG A 183 -2.15 16.34 7.80
C ARG A 183 -2.15 15.16 6.83
N HIS A 184 -3.34 14.70 6.46
CA HIS A 184 -3.54 13.65 5.47
C HIS A 184 -2.79 13.98 4.16
N GLY A 185 -2.09 12.99 3.56
CA GLY A 185 -1.33 13.20 2.33
C GLY A 185 0.08 13.76 2.51
N PHE A 186 0.62 13.85 3.74
CA PHE A 186 1.93 14.47 3.99
C PHE A 186 3.15 13.76 3.37
N CYS A 187 3.00 12.50 2.93
CA CYS A 187 4.04 11.77 2.19
C CYS A 187 3.92 11.92 0.66
N ASP A 188 2.89 12.61 0.18
CA ASP A 188 2.71 12.86 -1.24
C ASP A 188 3.38 14.18 -1.62
N ALA A 189 4.48 14.09 -2.37
CA ALA A 189 5.26 15.25 -2.82
C ALA A 189 4.50 16.22 -3.73
N ASP A 190 3.37 15.81 -4.32
CA ASP A 190 2.53 16.67 -5.15
C ASP A 190 1.33 17.25 -4.36
N SER A 191 1.13 16.82 -3.10
CA SER A 191 0.06 17.33 -2.24
C SER A 191 0.42 18.69 -1.62
N ALA A 192 -0.58 19.55 -1.44
CA ALA A 192 -0.45 20.81 -0.71
C ALA A 192 -0.07 20.63 0.78
N THR A 193 -0.18 19.42 1.32
CA THR A 193 0.17 19.07 2.70
C THR A 193 1.51 18.35 2.84
N PHE A 194 2.31 18.30 1.77
CA PHE A 194 3.58 17.59 1.76
C PHE A 194 4.54 18.12 2.85
N GLU A 195 5.10 17.20 3.63
CA GLU A 195 6.08 17.52 4.67
C GLU A 195 7.34 16.68 4.44
N ALA A 196 8.31 17.22 3.70
CA ALA A 196 9.48 16.46 3.22
C ALA A 196 10.25 15.76 4.34
N ALA A 197 10.47 16.45 5.48
CA ALA A 197 11.19 15.87 6.62
C ALA A 197 10.45 14.70 7.26
N LEU A 198 9.11 14.80 7.39
CA LEU A 198 8.29 13.73 7.94
C LEU A 198 8.16 12.57 6.94
N SER A 199 8.05 12.87 5.65
CA SER A 199 8.08 11.85 4.59
C SER A 199 9.38 11.05 4.63
N HIS A 200 10.53 11.70 4.84
CA HIS A 200 11.82 11.02 5.02
C HIS A 200 11.81 10.08 6.24
N GLN A 201 11.33 10.56 7.39
CA GLN A 201 11.22 9.73 8.60
C GLN A 201 10.31 8.51 8.38
N VAL A 202 9.20 8.69 7.67
CA VAL A 202 8.32 7.57 7.28
C VAL A 202 9.07 6.56 6.42
N MET A 203 9.92 7.00 5.48
CA MET A 203 10.70 6.09 4.65
C MET A 203 11.74 5.29 5.46
N ASP A 204 12.31 5.88 6.51
CA ASP A 204 13.19 5.16 7.45
C ASP A 204 12.42 4.07 8.21
N ASP A 205 11.25 4.41 8.74
CA ASP A 205 10.38 3.47 9.45
C ASP A 205 9.89 2.32 8.55
N VAL A 206 9.54 2.63 7.30
CA VAL A 206 9.16 1.64 6.28
C VAL A 206 10.34 0.73 5.93
N SER A 207 11.55 1.28 5.81
CA SER A 207 12.75 0.49 5.55
C SER A 207 13.08 -0.47 6.69
N ALA A 208 12.90 -0.02 7.93
CA ALA A 208 13.05 -0.88 9.10
C ALA A 208 12.02 -2.01 9.10
N PHE A 209 10.75 -1.69 8.86
CA PHE A 209 9.67 -2.67 8.80
C PHE A 209 9.87 -3.73 7.70
N ILE A 210 10.29 -3.32 6.50
CA ILE A 210 10.60 -4.25 5.40
C ILE A 210 11.75 -5.19 5.78
N ARG A 211 12.81 -4.67 6.41
CA ARG A 211 13.93 -5.49 6.88
C ARG A 211 13.46 -6.54 7.87
N ASP A 212 12.61 -6.17 8.83
CA ASP A 212 12.12 -7.10 9.85
C ASP A 212 11.29 -8.25 9.24
N ILE A 213 10.41 -7.95 8.28
CA ILE A 213 9.65 -8.97 7.54
C ILE A 213 10.57 -9.88 6.72
N THR A 214 11.49 -9.29 5.98
CA THR A 214 12.35 -10.07 5.07
C THR A 214 13.35 -10.94 5.82
N CYS A 215 13.86 -10.50 6.98
CA CYS A 215 14.69 -11.33 7.85
C CYS A 215 13.90 -12.51 8.45
N ALA A 216 12.66 -12.29 8.89
CA ALA A 216 11.81 -13.35 9.44
C ALA A 216 11.57 -14.48 8.43
N ASN A 217 11.38 -14.14 7.14
CA ASN A 217 11.15 -15.14 6.08
C ASN A 217 12.42 -15.91 5.67
N THR A 218 13.62 -15.45 6.06
CA THR A 218 14.89 -16.13 5.77
C THR A 218 15.37 -17.07 6.87
N SER A 219 14.72 -17.09 8.03
CA SER A 219 15.08 -17.98 9.14
C SER A 219 14.55 -19.40 8.88
N PRO A 220 15.41 -20.44 8.90
CA PRO A 220 15.02 -21.83 8.61
C PRO A 220 14.08 -22.49 9.64
N ASP A 221 13.74 -21.81 10.73
CA ASP A 221 13.04 -22.39 11.89
C ASP A 221 11.50 -22.49 11.76
N PHE A 222 10.92 -22.16 10.59
CA PHE A 222 9.46 -22.29 10.35
C PHE A 222 9.08 -23.30 9.25
N GLN A 223 9.96 -24.26 8.95
CA GLN A 223 9.59 -25.49 8.24
C GLN A 223 9.50 -26.66 9.23
N LEU A 224 8.43 -26.70 10.03
CA LEU A 224 7.99 -27.91 10.75
C LEU A 224 6.46 -28.00 10.72
#